data_AF-A0A0F0HLB5-F1
#
_entry.id   AF-A0A0F0HLB5-F1
#
_cell.length_a   1.000
_cell.length_b   1.000
_cell.length_c   1.000
_cell.angle_alpha   90.00
_cell.angle_beta   90.00
_cell.angle_gamma   90.00
#
_symmetry.space_group_name_H-M   'P 1'
#
loop_
_entity.id
_entity.type
_entity.pdbx_description
1 polymer ?
#
loop_
_entity_poly.entity_id
_entity_poly.type
_entity_poly.pdbx_seq_one_letter_code
_entity_poly.pdbx_strand_id
1 'polypeptide(L)' 'MSMSRKHYREAAEILRRAAERSDPDHVGVIRDIADSMAGMFKRDNGNFDRLRFIAAVFEDAA' A
#
# COMPACT_ATOMS: atom_id res chain seq x y z
N MET A 1 8.43 -16.18 -12.32
CA MET A 1 7.97 -15.53 -11.08
C MET A 1 7.75 -14.05 -11.39
N SER A 2 6.52 -13.54 -11.28
CA SER A 2 6.17 -12.19 -11.75
C SER A 2 6.86 -11.12 -10.90
N MET A 3 7.75 -10.32 -11.49
CA MET A 3 8.40 -9.19 -10.81
C MET A 3 7.40 -8.25 -10.11
N SER A 4 6.17 -8.11 -10.63
CA SER A 4 5.18 -7.18 -10.09
C SER A 4 4.75 -7.47 -8.64
N ARG A 5 4.63 -8.76 -8.25
CA ARG A 5 4.26 -9.12 -6.86
C ARG A 5 5.32 -8.71 -5.85
N LYS A 6 6.60 -8.79 -6.22
CA LYS A 6 7.71 -8.35 -5.35
C LYS A 6 7.65 -6.84 -5.16
N HIS A 7 7.38 -6.09 -6.22
CA HIS A 7 7.30 -4.63 -6.18
C HIS A 7 6.11 -4.11 -5.36
N TYR A 8 4.93 -4.76 -5.42
CA TYR A 8 3.80 -4.34 -4.59
C TYR A 8 4.05 -4.52 -3.10
N ARG A 9 4.76 -5.59 -2.73
CA ARG A 9 5.12 -5.84 -1.33
C ARG A 9 6.14 -4.81 -0.85
N GLU A 10 7.18 -4.53 -1.64
CA GLU A 10 8.16 -3.49 -1.31
C GLU A 10 7.51 -2.12 -1.17
N ALA A 11 6.56 -1.78 -2.05
CA ALA A 11 5.78 -0.55 -1.95
C ALA A 11 4.98 -0.48 -0.63
N ALA A 12 4.33 -1.57 -0.23
CA ALA A 12 3.61 -1.63 1.04
C ALA A 12 4.55 -1.43 2.24
N GLU A 13 5.73 -2.07 2.23
CA GLU A 13 6.73 -1.92 3.29
C GLU A 13 7.29 -0.50 3.39
N ILE A 14 7.50 0.18 2.26
CA ILE A 14 7.94 1.60 2.22
C ILE A 14 6.86 2.51 2.82
N LEU A 15 5.60 2.34 2.39
CA LEU A 15 4.49 3.15 2.89
C LEU A 15 4.23 2.91 4.38
N ARG A 16 4.34 1.65 4.84
CA ARG A 16 4.22 1.31 6.27
C ARG A 16 5.26 2.05 7.10
N ARG A 17 6.54 1.99 6.70
CA ARG A 17 7.62 2.72 7.38
C ARG A 17 7.43 4.23 7.35
N ALA A 18 6.84 4.77 6.28
CA ALA A 18 6.49 6.18 6.22
C ALA A 18 5.36 6.51 7.21
N ALA A 19 4.32 5.66 7.30
CA ALA A 19 3.21 5.81 8.23
C ALA A 19 3.69 5.75 9.69
N GLU A 20 4.53 4.77 10.04
CA GLU A 20 5.14 4.61 11.37
C GLU A 20 5.96 5.83 11.83
N ARG A 21 6.50 6.62 10.89
CA ARG A 21 7.36 7.78 11.16
C ARG A 21 6.64 9.12 11.04
N SER A 22 5.38 9.10 10.59
CA SER A 22 4.62 10.31 10.32
C SER A 22 3.81 10.72 11.54
N ASP A 23 3.61 12.02 11.73
CA ASP A 23 2.65 12.51 12.70
C ASP A 23 1.24 11.99 12.36
N PRO A 24 0.34 11.80 13.34
CA PRO A 24 -1.03 11.34 13.10
C PRO A 24 -1.77 12.16 12.03
N ASP A 25 -1.52 13.47 11.97
CA ASP A 25 -2.12 14.38 11.00
C ASP A 25 -1.63 14.13 9.55
N HIS A 26 -0.47 13.48 9.39
CA HIS A 26 0.14 13.16 8.10
C HIS A 26 -0.15 11.71 7.63
N VAL A 27 -0.68 10.85 8.51
CA VAL A 27 -1.09 9.48 8.15
C VAL A 27 -2.17 9.48 7.07
N GLY A 28 -3.06 10.47 7.07
CA GLY A 28 -4.09 10.65 6.03
C GLY A 28 -3.49 10.78 4.62
N VAL A 29 -2.41 11.55 4.47
CA VAL A 29 -1.71 11.72 3.19
C VAL A 29 -1.12 10.40 2.72
N ILE A 30 -0.57 9.59 3.62
CA ILE A 30 -0.02 8.29 3.28
C ILE A 30 -1.13 7.32 2.84
N ARG A 31 -2.32 7.43 3.43
CA ARG A 31 -3.50 6.65 3.01
C ARG A 31 -3.93 7.02 1.59
N ASP A 32 -3.97 8.30 1.25
CA ASP A 32 -4.30 8.75 -0.11
C ASP A 32 -3.27 8.28 -1.15
N ILE A 33 -1.98 8.29 -0.80
CA ILE A 33 -0.90 7.76 -1.64
C ILE A 33 -1.08 6.24 -1.83
N ALA A 34 -1.31 5.50 -0.74
CA ALA A 34 -1.52 4.05 -0.79
C ALA A 34 -2.71 3.68 -1.68
N ASP A 35 -3.81 4.42 -1.57
CA ASP A 35 -5.01 4.21 -2.40
C ASP A 35 -4.76 4.50 -3.88
N SER A 36 -4.05 5.58 -4.18
CA SER A 36 -3.65 5.93 -5.55
C SER A 36 -2.76 4.83 -6.17
N MET A 37 -1.79 4.33 -5.40
CA MET A 37 -0.92 3.23 -5.81
C MET A 37 -1.69 1.93 -6.01
N ALA A 38 -2.60 1.59 -5.11
CA ALA A 38 -3.46 0.41 -5.25
C ALA A 38 -4.31 0.46 -6.53
N GLY A 39 -4.80 1.65 -6.91
CA GLY A 39 -5.49 1.86 -8.18
C GLY A 39 -4.61 1.60 -9.40
N MET A 40 -3.35 2.04 -9.36
CA MET A 40 -2.36 1.74 -10.41
C MET A 40 -2.05 0.24 -10.48
N PHE A 41 -1.84 -0.40 -9.34
CA PHE A 41 -1.54 -1.84 -9.25
C PHE A 41 -2.71 -2.70 -9.72
N LYS A 42 -3.95 -2.28 -9.49
CA LYS A 42 -5.15 -2.96 -10.01
C LYS A 42 -5.26 -2.87 -11.54
N ARG A 43 -4.82 -1.76 -12.14
CA ARG A 43 -4.77 -1.60 -13.60
C ARG A 43 -3.66 -2.46 -14.21
N ASP A 44 -2.50 -2.54 -13.55
CA ASP A 44 -1.36 -3.37 -13.98
C ASP A 44 -1.66 -4.87 -13.82
N ASN A 45 -2.32 -5.25 -12.72
CA ASN A 45 -2.73 -6.61 -12.43
C ASN A 45 -4.20 -6.65 -11.98
N GLY A 46 -5.08 -7.13 -12.85
CA GLY A 46 -6.51 -7.27 -12.55
C GLY A 46 -6.83 -8.15 -11.33
N ASN A 47 -5.91 -9.04 -10.93
CA ASN A 47 -6.01 -9.88 -9.74
C ASN A 47 -5.39 -9.25 -8.48
N PHE A 48 -4.90 -8.01 -8.56
CA PHE A 48 -4.38 -7.30 -7.41
C PHE A 48 -5.48 -7.10 -6.36
N ASP A 49 -5.13 -7.36 -5.11
CA ASP A 49 -5.99 -7.24 -3.94
C ASP A 49 -5.68 -5.93 -3.22
N ARG A 50 -6.51 -4.92 -3.49
CA ARG A 50 -6.41 -3.60 -2.89
C ARG A 50 -6.54 -3.66 -1.37
N LEU A 51 -7.48 -4.43 -0.84
CA LEU A 51 -7.75 -4.46 0.60
C LEU A 51 -6.55 -5.05 1.34
N ARG A 52 -6.00 -6.15 0.83
CA ARG A 52 -4.80 -6.77 1.39
C ARG A 52 -3.59 -5.83 1.35
N PHE A 53 -3.43 -5.04 0.29
CA PHE A 53 -2.35 -4.07 0.20
C PHE A 53 -2.49 -2.96 1.23
N ILE A 54 -3.67 -2.35 1.37
CA ILE A 54 -3.92 -1.29 2.35
C ILE A 54 -3.74 -1.81 3.79
N ALA A 55 -4.25 -3.00 4.10
CA ALA A 55 -4.04 -3.64 5.39
C ALA A 55 -2.54 -3.86 5.69
N ALA A 56 -1.74 -4.22 4.69
CA ALA A 56 -0.28 -4.37 4.85
C ALA A 56 0.44 -3.04 5.11
N VAL A 57 -0.14 -1.90 4.74
CA VAL A 57 0.42 -0.56 4.97
C VAL A 57 0.09 -0.02 6.37
N PHE A 58 -1.10 -0.32 6.90
CA PHE A 58 -1.59 0.31 8.14
C PHE A 58 -1.79 -0.63 9.32
N GLU A 59 -1.52 -1.93 9.18
CA GLU A 59 -1.91 -2.96 10.18
C GLU A 59 -3.40 -2.90 10.53
N ASP A 60 -4.24 -2.42 9.61
CA ASP A 60 -5.69 -2.50 9.72
C ASP A 60 -6.09 -3.98 9.55
N ALA A 61 -5.99 -4.73 10.64
CA ALA A 61 -6.44 -6.11 10.74
C ALA A 61 -7.98 -6.14 10.67
N ALA A 62 -8.49 -6.79 9.63
CA ALA A 62 -9.73 -7.53 9.76
C ALA A 62 -9.49 -8.78 10.60
#